data_AF-K8GQ00-F1
#
_entry.id   AF-K8GQ00-F1
#
_cell.length_a   1.000
_cell.length_b   1.000
_cell.length_c   1.000
_cell.angle_alpha   90.00
_cell.angle_beta   90.00
_cell.angle_gamma   90.00
#
_symmetry.space_group_name_H-M   'P 1'
#
loop_
_entity.id
_entity.type
_entity.pdbx_description
1 polymer ?
#
loop_
_entity_poly.entity_id
_entity_poly.type
_entity_poly.pdbx_seq_one_letter_code
_entity_poly.pdbx_strand_id
1 'polypeptide(L)'
;MNVEEACRAADNAVFARAGQHLSDVQMLILQGSLQGLTYEQIAQNSHYSVSYIKKFAGPALWSLLSEGLGEPVSKTNFQAALARAKREISLQAAHFQPRTDPVSNPTGRYSAQPVLSRLVGVPHVSVFFGRTQEFDVLQQWIVGDSQGTGKSGCCSLMLLSGLGGIGKTALVTKFARQLQSPFEVIVWQSLNNALPFADVIATLLKGLIGEEIELASNANGRMVQLLEYLRGHRCLLVLDNVEGILQSGELVGQYRQGFQSFGEFFRRIAEDEHQGCLVLIGREQPSEIASLAGDTLPVRALRLKGLLPTDARQLLEAKGVNSSQAGIEELIQLKRGNPLALQFIATTIQDLFDGNVAQLLKQSTVIIGDSLLSLLDEQFERLSALERDVMFWLALEKQSLDKLKENARFIVSSSSELLKTLQSLKRRSLLEEEVCDRTGEPLFTLQPVVLRYSLRKLAEQTLDDILNTIQTQSLQSLGLLRSHALFSDDRLYNHRQTHAYLMTQLLVNNLQTTLGDRTEINQRFNHLLLTLHQRATQAIGYATINLTNLQRITESQLL
;
A
#
# COMPACT_ATOMS: atom_id res chain seq x y z
N MET A 1 14.81 -17.73 -26.77
CA MET A 1 13.86 -17.22 -25.75
C MET A 1 14.68 -16.43 -24.76
N ASN A 2 14.39 -15.15 -24.53
CA ASN A 2 15.09 -14.37 -23.50
C ASN A 2 14.75 -14.94 -22.10
N VAL A 3 15.67 -14.84 -21.13
CA VAL A 3 15.49 -15.35 -19.76
C VAL A 3 14.21 -14.76 -19.13
N GLU A 4 13.98 -13.47 -19.33
CA GLU A 4 12.79 -12.78 -18.81
C GLU A 4 11.48 -13.26 -19.44
N GLU A 5 11.48 -13.52 -20.75
CA GLU A 5 10.33 -14.11 -21.44
C GLU A 5 10.04 -15.54 -20.96
N ALA A 6 11.10 -16.32 -20.73
CA ALA A 6 11.00 -17.69 -20.24
C ALA A 6 10.41 -17.76 -18.83
N CYS A 7 10.88 -16.87 -17.95
CA CYS A 7 10.37 -16.74 -16.59
C CYS A 7 8.91 -16.29 -16.57
N ARG A 8 8.53 -15.30 -17.39
CA ARG A 8 7.13 -14.86 -17.49
C ARG A 8 6.22 -15.95 -18.06
N ALA A 9 6.69 -16.70 -19.06
CA ALA A 9 5.91 -17.81 -19.63
C ALA A 9 5.70 -18.94 -18.62
N ALA A 10 6.75 -19.29 -17.85
CA ALA A 10 6.69 -20.28 -16.79
C ALA A 10 5.73 -19.87 -15.68
N ASP A 11 5.83 -18.63 -15.20
CA ASP A 11 4.98 -18.10 -14.13
C ASP A 11 3.50 -18.05 -14.56
N ASN A 12 3.22 -17.57 -15.77
CA ASN A 12 1.86 -17.57 -16.32
C ASN A 12 1.28 -18.98 -16.50
N ALA A 13 2.09 -19.95 -16.91
CA ALA A 13 1.65 -21.33 -17.08
C ALA A 13 1.29 -22.00 -15.74
N VAL A 14 2.10 -21.76 -14.70
CA VAL A 14 1.80 -22.23 -13.34
C VAL A 14 0.57 -21.53 -12.80
N PHE A 15 0.45 -20.21 -12.96
CA PHE A 15 -0.72 -19.46 -12.50
C PHE A 15 -2.03 -19.91 -13.18
N ALA A 16 -2.00 -20.16 -14.49
CA ALA A 16 -3.19 -20.55 -15.25
C ALA A 16 -3.78 -21.91 -14.82
N ARG A 17 -2.98 -22.84 -14.28
CA ARG A 17 -3.45 -24.18 -13.89
C ARG A 17 -3.41 -24.45 -12.39
N ALA A 18 -2.36 -24.02 -11.70
CA ALA A 18 -2.17 -24.24 -10.27
C ALA A 18 -2.65 -23.05 -9.41
N GLY A 19 -3.08 -21.93 -10.02
CA GLY A 19 -3.65 -20.77 -9.32
C GLY A 19 -2.67 -19.99 -8.44
N GLN A 20 -1.37 -20.30 -8.52
CA GLN A 20 -0.30 -19.68 -7.74
C GLN A 20 0.84 -19.20 -8.65
N HIS A 21 1.50 -18.12 -8.24
CA HIS A 21 2.72 -17.64 -8.89
C HIS A 21 3.96 -18.35 -8.33
N LEU A 22 5.04 -18.38 -9.11
CA LEU A 22 6.33 -18.85 -8.66
C LEU A 22 6.87 -17.93 -7.57
N SER A 23 7.25 -18.50 -6.42
CA SER A 23 7.91 -17.76 -5.33
C SER A 23 9.28 -17.22 -5.75
N ASP A 24 9.82 -16.24 -5.01
CA ASP A 24 11.11 -15.63 -5.32
C ASP A 24 12.26 -16.65 -5.44
N VAL A 25 12.28 -17.67 -4.57
CA VAL A 25 13.28 -18.74 -4.64
C VAL A 25 13.10 -19.64 -5.88
N GLN A 26 11.86 -19.89 -6.29
CA GLN A 26 11.55 -20.67 -7.49
C GLN A 26 11.89 -19.88 -8.77
N MET A 27 11.60 -18.58 -8.79
CA MET A 27 12.00 -17.66 -9.86
C MET A 27 13.52 -17.57 -9.98
N LEU A 28 14.23 -17.44 -8.85
CA LEU A 28 15.69 -17.42 -8.79
C LEU A 28 16.30 -18.74 -9.30
N ILE A 29 15.73 -19.89 -8.92
CA ILE A 29 16.18 -21.20 -9.43
C ILE A 29 15.92 -21.32 -10.94
N LEU A 30 14.78 -20.85 -11.43
CA LEU A 30 14.43 -20.89 -12.85
C LEU A 30 15.38 -20.00 -13.68
N GLN A 31 15.61 -18.76 -13.24
CA GLN A 31 16.55 -17.82 -13.86
C GLN A 31 17.98 -18.38 -13.90
N GLY A 32 18.47 -18.88 -12.76
CA GLY A 32 19.80 -19.48 -12.69
C GLY A 32 19.92 -20.73 -13.57
N SER A 33 18.85 -21.54 -13.66
CA SER A 33 18.84 -22.71 -14.54
C SER A 33 18.80 -22.34 -16.03
N LEU A 34 18.14 -21.24 -16.41
CA LEU A 34 18.16 -20.69 -17.77
C LEU A 34 19.55 -20.18 -18.17
N GLN A 35 20.33 -19.69 -17.20
CA GLN A 35 21.71 -19.25 -17.37
C GLN A 35 22.73 -20.40 -17.30
N GLY A 36 22.29 -21.65 -17.11
CA GLY A 36 23.17 -22.82 -17.04
C GLY A 36 23.86 -23.02 -15.68
N LEU A 37 23.45 -22.32 -14.63
CA LEU A 37 24.07 -22.41 -13.31
C LEU A 37 23.68 -23.70 -12.55
N THR A 38 24.60 -24.24 -11.76
CA THR A 38 24.34 -25.37 -10.84
C THR A 38 23.57 -24.90 -9.61
N TYR A 39 22.98 -25.81 -8.82
CA TYR A 39 22.30 -25.40 -7.58
C TYR A 39 23.26 -24.82 -6.56
N GLU A 40 24.50 -25.28 -6.57
CA GLU A 40 25.59 -24.78 -5.75
C GLU A 40 25.93 -23.32 -6.12
N GLN A 41 25.98 -22.99 -7.42
CA GLN A 41 26.23 -21.62 -7.90
C GLN A 41 25.04 -20.69 -7.64
N ILE A 42 23.80 -21.19 -7.80
CA ILE A 42 22.58 -20.44 -7.51
C ILE A 42 22.50 -20.09 -6.01
N ALA A 43 22.87 -21.02 -5.15
CA ALA A 43 22.93 -20.80 -3.70
C ALA A 43 24.01 -19.77 -3.31
N GLN A 44 25.19 -19.82 -3.93
CA GLN A 44 26.27 -18.85 -3.66
C GLN A 44 25.88 -17.40 -3.99
N ASN A 45 25.02 -17.20 -4.99
CA ASN A 45 24.54 -15.89 -5.41
C ASN A 45 23.19 -15.51 -4.78
N SER A 46 22.78 -16.19 -3.71
CA SER A 46 21.51 -15.92 -3.01
C SER A 46 21.67 -16.10 -1.49
N HIS A 47 20.62 -15.75 -0.74
CA HIS A 47 20.58 -15.95 0.72
C HIS A 47 20.13 -17.37 1.12
N TYR A 48 19.98 -18.31 0.17
CA TYR A 48 19.48 -19.66 0.43
C TYR A 48 20.59 -20.70 0.50
N SER A 49 20.46 -21.67 1.43
CA SER A 49 21.42 -22.77 1.51
C SER A 49 21.33 -23.71 0.31
N VAL A 50 22.47 -24.27 -0.11
CA VAL A 50 22.54 -25.33 -1.15
C VAL A 50 21.59 -26.49 -0.82
N SER A 51 21.51 -26.88 0.47
CA SER A 51 20.65 -27.97 0.91
C SER A 51 19.17 -27.66 0.69
N TYR A 52 18.75 -26.42 0.95
CA TYR A 52 17.38 -25.97 0.80
C TYR A 52 16.96 -25.94 -0.67
N ILE A 53 17.80 -25.35 -1.52
CA ILE A 53 17.58 -25.30 -2.97
C ILE A 53 17.51 -26.70 -3.57
N LYS A 54 18.44 -27.59 -3.22
CA LYS A 54 18.57 -28.91 -3.85
C LYS A 54 17.51 -29.92 -3.37
N LYS A 55 17.12 -29.87 -2.08
CA LYS A 55 16.19 -30.86 -1.50
C LYS A 55 14.72 -30.42 -1.50
N PHE A 56 14.44 -29.12 -1.49
CA PHE A 56 13.08 -28.60 -1.33
C PHE A 56 12.65 -27.70 -2.50
N ALA A 57 13.28 -26.54 -2.66
CA ALA A 57 12.80 -25.52 -3.60
C ALA A 57 12.94 -25.93 -5.07
N GLY A 58 14.02 -26.62 -5.44
CA GLY A 58 14.25 -27.13 -6.79
C GLY A 58 13.23 -28.18 -7.23
N PRO A 59 13.07 -29.30 -6.48
CA PRO A 59 12.03 -30.30 -6.76
C PRO A 59 10.62 -29.70 -6.80
N ALA A 60 10.29 -28.79 -5.87
CA ALA A 60 8.99 -28.12 -5.85
C ALA A 60 8.74 -27.29 -7.11
N LEU A 61 9.74 -26.52 -7.58
CA LEU A 61 9.64 -25.76 -8.84
C LEU A 61 9.32 -26.68 -10.03
N TRP A 62 10.05 -27.79 -10.18
CA TRP A 62 9.85 -28.67 -11.34
C TRP A 62 8.52 -29.41 -11.29
N SER A 63 8.03 -29.76 -10.10
CA SER A 63 6.68 -30.30 -9.92
C SER A 63 5.62 -29.29 -10.36
N LEU A 64 5.74 -28.03 -9.93
CA LEU A 64 4.81 -26.97 -10.32
C LEU A 64 4.83 -26.70 -11.82
N LEU A 65 6.00 -26.69 -12.44
CA LEU A 65 6.11 -26.55 -13.89
C LEU A 65 5.55 -27.76 -14.63
N SER A 66 5.65 -28.95 -14.06
CA SER A 66 5.04 -30.15 -14.65
C SER A 66 3.52 -30.06 -14.66
N GLU A 67 2.94 -29.59 -13.56
CA GLU A 67 1.51 -29.32 -13.43
C GLU A 67 1.04 -28.20 -14.37
N GLY A 68 1.76 -27.07 -14.35
CA GLY A 68 1.47 -25.88 -15.15
C GLY A 68 1.56 -26.11 -16.66
N LEU A 69 2.56 -26.88 -17.12
CA LEU A 69 2.75 -27.18 -18.54
C LEU A 69 2.02 -28.45 -18.99
N GLY A 70 1.59 -29.31 -18.07
CA GLY A 70 0.88 -30.56 -18.38
C GLY A 70 1.77 -31.68 -18.93
N GLU A 71 3.08 -31.59 -18.77
CA GLU A 71 4.05 -32.62 -19.15
C GLU A 71 5.16 -32.70 -18.10
N PRO A 72 5.89 -33.84 -17.95
CA PRO A 72 6.92 -33.96 -16.92
C PRO A 72 8.12 -33.03 -17.19
N VAL A 73 8.36 -32.11 -16.25
CA VAL A 73 9.44 -31.11 -16.28
C VAL A 73 10.50 -31.42 -15.23
N SER A 74 11.76 -31.18 -15.61
CA SER A 74 12.97 -31.30 -14.79
C SER A 74 14.00 -30.28 -15.26
N LYS A 75 15.07 -30.10 -14.47
CA LYS A 75 16.16 -29.17 -14.81
C LYS A 75 16.81 -29.44 -16.18
N THR A 76 16.69 -30.64 -16.75
CA THR A 76 17.29 -30.99 -18.05
C THR A 76 16.37 -30.81 -19.25
N ASN A 77 15.04 -30.71 -19.05
CA ASN A 77 14.07 -30.64 -20.16
C ASN A 77 13.16 -29.40 -20.14
N PHE A 78 13.20 -28.58 -19.09
CA PHE A 78 12.30 -27.44 -18.90
C PHE A 78 12.35 -26.42 -20.05
N GLN A 79 13.51 -26.18 -20.65
CA GLN A 79 13.62 -25.25 -21.78
C GLN A 79 12.84 -25.71 -23.01
N ALA A 80 12.87 -27.02 -23.30
CA ALA A 80 12.10 -27.62 -24.39
C ALA A 80 10.60 -27.57 -24.09
N ALA A 81 10.21 -27.81 -22.83
CA ALA A 81 8.82 -27.74 -22.38
C ALA A 81 8.23 -26.34 -22.54
N LEU A 82 8.95 -25.31 -22.09
CA LEU A 82 8.54 -23.92 -22.25
C LEU A 82 8.46 -23.50 -23.73
N ALA A 83 9.36 -24.00 -24.58
CA ALA A 83 9.32 -23.73 -26.02
C ALA A 83 8.10 -24.36 -26.71
N ARG A 84 7.68 -25.56 -26.27
CA ARG A 84 6.46 -26.22 -26.77
C ARG A 84 5.19 -25.50 -26.34
N ALA A 85 5.08 -25.12 -25.07
CA ALA A 85 3.95 -24.35 -24.57
C ALA A 85 3.76 -23.03 -25.33
N LYS A 86 4.87 -22.34 -25.68
CA LYS A 86 4.83 -21.13 -26.51
C LYS A 86 4.26 -21.41 -27.92
N ARG A 87 4.56 -22.57 -28.52
CA ARG A 87 4.02 -22.95 -29.84
C ARG A 87 2.54 -23.28 -29.77
N GLU A 88 2.07 -23.96 -28.73
CA GLU A 88 0.64 -24.26 -28.57
C GLU A 88 -0.21 -23.00 -28.38
N ILE A 89 0.26 -22.05 -27.57
CA ILE A 89 -0.39 -20.75 -27.40
C ILE A 89 -0.45 -19.98 -28.74
N SER A 90 0.61 -20.08 -29.56
CA SER A 90 0.64 -19.45 -30.89
C SER A 90 -0.31 -20.14 -31.89
N LEU A 91 -0.51 -21.45 -31.76
CA LEU A 91 -1.41 -22.24 -32.63
C LEU A 91 -2.89 -22.07 -32.25
N GLN A 92 -3.19 -21.89 -30.96
CA GLN A 92 -4.55 -21.57 -30.49
C GLN A 92 -4.98 -20.16 -30.92
N ALA A 93 -4.05 -19.21 -31.01
CA ALA A 93 -4.31 -17.87 -31.57
C ALA A 93 -4.58 -17.89 -33.09
N ALA A 94 -4.13 -18.92 -33.81
CA ALA A 94 -4.32 -19.05 -35.27
C ALA A 94 -5.62 -19.77 -35.67
N HIS A 95 -6.35 -20.41 -34.74
CA HIS A 95 -7.57 -21.19 -35.03
C HIS A 95 -8.89 -20.41 -34.96
N PHE A 96 -8.85 -19.10 -34.68
CA PHE A 96 -10.02 -18.22 -34.79
C PHE A 96 -10.00 -17.47 -36.13
N GLN A 97 -10.54 -18.09 -37.18
CA GLN A 97 -10.97 -17.39 -38.39
C GLN A 97 -12.50 -17.54 -38.54
N PRO A 98 -13.28 -16.46 -38.58
CA PRO A 98 -14.67 -16.54 -39.01
C PRO A 98 -14.73 -16.79 -40.52
N ARG A 99 -15.53 -17.79 -40.93
CA ARG A 99 -15.89 -18.01 -42.33
C ARG A 99 -16.70 -16.82 -42.86
N THR A 100 -16.30 -16.25 -43.98
CA THR A 100 -17.11 -15.31 -44.76
C THR A 100 -17.35 -15.90 -46.15
N ASP A 101 -18.59 -16.26 -46.45
CA ASP A 101 -19.06 -16.43 -47.83
C ASP A 101 -19.37 -15.05 -48.45
N PRO A 102 -19.23 -14.88 -49.78
CA PRO A 102 -19.20 -13.57 -50.41
C PRO A 102 -20.60 -13.13 -50.88
N VAL A 103 -21.05 -11.95 -50.44
CA VAL A 103 -22.19 -11.25 -51.08
C VAL A 103 -21.81 -9.78 -51.29
N SER A 104 -21.56 -9.48 -52.58
CA SER A 104 -21.99 -8.32 -53.34
C SER A 104 -22.09 -6.95 -52.65
N ASN A 105 -21.19 -6.05 -53.04
CA ASN A 105 -21.38 -4.59 -52.94
C ASN A 105 -22.69 -4.15 -53.63
N PRO A 106 -23.37 -3.10 -53.13
CA PRO A 106 -23.09 -1.79 -53.71
C PRO A 106 -23.09 -0.62 -52.71
N THR A 107 -22.10 0.25 -52.91
CA THR A 107 -22.13 1.72 -52.76
C THR A 107 -23.06 2.35 -51.70
N GLY A 108 -22.47 2.89 -50.64
CA GLY A 108 -23.13 3.83 -49.74
C GLY A 108 -22.16 4.30 -48.64
N ARG A 109 -22.18 5.60 -48.36
CA ARG A 109 -21.36 6.34 -47.38
C ARG A 109 -21.35 5.71 -45.97
N TYR A 110 -20.38 6.17 -45.14
CA TYR A 110 -20.10 5.85 -43.72
C TYR A 110 -19.29 4.57 -43.51
N SER A 111 -18.34 4.45 -42.58
CA SER A 111 -17.98 5.22 -41.39
C SER A 111 -16.49 5.00 -41.07
N ALA A 112 -15.86 5.96 -40.40
CA ALA A 112 -14.55 5.75 -39.77
C ALA A 112 -14.65 4.55 -38.80
N GLN A 113 -13.81 3.55 -38.99
CA GLN A 113 -13.62 2.50 -37.99
C GLN A 113 -13.10 3.17 -36.70
N PRO A 114 -13.62 2.84 -35.51
CA PRO A 114 -13.09 3.37 -34.28
C PRO A 114 -11.65 2.86 -34.13
N VAL A 115 -10.69 3.77 -34.06
CA VAL A 115 -9.31 3.46 -33.71
C VAL A 115 -9.36 2.84 -32.31
N LEU A 116 -9.11 1.54 -32.20
CA LEU A 116 -8.97 0.88 -30.90
C LEU A 116 -7.75 1.51 -30.19
N SER A 117 -7.98 2.13 -29.05
CA SER A 117 -6.93 2.78 -28.27
C SER A 117 -5.82 1.79 -27.90
N ARG A 118 -4.56 2.20 -28.04
CA ARG A 118 -3.42 1.34 -27.71
C ARG A 118 -3.17 1.35 -26.20
N LEU A 119 -3.24 0.18 -25.55
CA LEU A 119 -2.89 0.00 -24.14
C LEU A 119 -1.43 -0.48 -24.00
N VAL A 120 -0.61 0.26 -23.25
CA VAL A 120 0.80 -0.09 -23.00
C VAL A 120 1.05 -0.20 -21.49
N GLY A 121 1.55 -1.36 -21.05
CA GLY A 121 1.93 -1.59 -19.65
C GLY A 121 0.77 -1.69 -18.65
N VAL A 122 -0.49 -1.64 -19.09
CA VAL A 122 -1.67 -1.62 -18.22
C VAL A 122 -1.85 -2.98 -17.51
N PRO A 123 -1.88 -3.03 -16.16
CA PRO A 123 -2.10 -4.27 -15.41
C PRO A 123 -3.42 -4.98 -15.75
N HIS A 124 -3.58 -6.22 -15.30
CA HIS A 124 -4.84 -6.95 -15.40
C HIS A 124 -5.55 -7.00 -14.05
N VAL A 125 -6.88 -6.83 -14.05
CA VAL A 125 -7.73 -7.00 -12.87
C VAL A 125 -8.87 -7.94 -13.25
N SER A 126 -8.89 -9.13 -12.67
CA SER A 126 -9.85 -10.19 -13.01
C SER A 126 -11.20 -10.03 -12.32
N VAL A 127 -11.21 -9.59 -11.06
CA VAL A 127 -12.43 -9.41 -10.26
C VAL A 127 -12.40 -8.05 -9.59
N PHE A 128 -13.48 -7.28 -9.74
CA PHE A 128 -13.60 -5.94 -9.20
C PHE A 128 -15.02 -5.71 -8.66
N PHE A 129 -15.10 -5.28 -7.39
CA PHE A 129 -16.37 -5.06 -6.70
C PHE A 129 -16.58 -3.56 -6.43
N GLY A 130 -17.81 -3.10 -6.71
CA GLY A 130 -18.24 -1.76 -6.30
C GLY A 130 -17.54 -0.60 -6.99
N ARG A 131 -17.35 0.49 -6.23
CA ARG A 131 -16.63 1.73 -6.63
C ARG A 131 -17.22 2.49 -7.82
N THR A 132 -18.52 2.33 -8.07
CA THR A 132 -19.19 3.02 -9.19
C THR A 132 -19.11 4.54 -9.00
N GLN A 133 -19.31 5.05 -7.78
CA GLN A 133 -19.22 6.48 -7.50
C GLN A 133 -17.83 7.05 -7.81
N GLU A 134 -16.77 6.39 -7.35
CA GLU A 134 -15.41 6.85 -7.63
C GLU A 134 -15.05 6.71 -9.10
N PHE A 135 -15.54 5.66 -9.78
CA PHE A 135 -15.38 5.51 -11.22
C PHE A 135 -16.06 6.65 -11.99
N ASP A 136 -17.30 7.00 -11.62
CA ASP A 136 -18.06 8.08 -12.25
C ASP A 136 -17.36 9.44 -12.06
N VAL A 137 -16.78 9.68 -10.87
CA VAL A 137 -15.96 10.87 -10.60
C VAL A 137 -14.73 10.90 -11.50
N LEU A 138 -14.00 9.79 -11.64
CA LEU A 138 -12.85 9.72 -12.55
C LEU A 138 -13.27 9.99 -14.00
N GLN A 139 -14.41 9.42 -14.44
CA GLN A 139 -14.92 9.63 -15.79
C GLN A 139 -15.30 11.10 -16.02
N GLN A 140 -16.02 11.71 -15.08
CA GLN A 140 -16.41 13.11 -15.16
C GLN A 140 -15.20 14.05 -15.20
N TRP A 141 -14.17 13.79 -14.39
CA TRP A 141 -12.99 14.65 -14.30
C TRP A 141 -12.07 14.53 -15.53
N ILE A 142 -11.82 13.30 -16.01
CA ILE A 142 -10.84 13.02 -17.07
C ILE A 142 -11.46 13.11 -18.47
N VAL A 143 -12.67 12.55 -18.65
CA VAL A 143 -13.34 12.49 -19.95
C VAL A 143 -14.28 13.69 -20.15
N GLY A 144 -14.97 14.10 -19.09
CA GLY A 144 -16.03 15.10 -19.16
C GLY A 144 -17.42 14.45 -19.17
N ASP A 145 -18.45 15.29 -19.24
CA ASP A 145 -19.83 14.84 -19.14
C ASP A 145 -20.34 14.27 -20.47
N SER A 146 -20.90 13.06 -20.44
CA SER A 146 -21.41 12.36 -21.63
C SER A 146 -22.70 13.01 -22.18
N GLN A 147 -23.31 13.91 -21.39
CA GLN A 147 -24.64 14.48 -21.61
C GLN A 147 -24.64 15.86 -22.30
N GLY A 148 -23.55 16.25 -22.99
CA GLY A 148 -23.59 17.38 -23.93
C GLY A 148 -23.68 18.79 -23.32
N THR A 149 -23.34 18.96 -22.04
CA THR A 149 -23.32 20.28 -21.37
C THR A 149 -22.11 21.16 -21.72
N GLY A 150 -21.29 20.76 -22.72
CA GLY A 150 -20.19 21.57 -23.26
C GLY A 150 -18.97 21.74 -22.33
N LYS A 151 -18.96 21.14 -21.14
CA LYS A 151 -17.75 21.06 -20.30
C LYS A 151 -16.93 19.81 -20.68
N SER A 152 -15.95 20.03 -21.55
CA SER A 152 -14.85 19.06 -21.77
C SER A 152 -14.20 18.73 -20.42
N GLY A 153 -13.78 17.48 -20.20
CA GLY A 153 -13.04 17.10 -18.99
C GLY A 153 -11.77 17.96 -18.88
N CYS A 154 -11.72 18.88 -17.92
CA CYS A 154 -10.63 19.87 -17.79
C CYS A 154 -9.43 19.34 -16.99
N CYS A 155 -9.39 18.06 -16.64
CA CYS A 155 -8.35 17.54 -15.75
C CYS A 155 -7.08 17.18 -16.51
N SER A 156 -6.03 17.99 -16.36
CA SER A 156 -4.70 17.71 -16.91
C SER A 156 -3.89 16.78 -16.00
N LEU A 157 -4.09 16.90 -14.69
CA LEU A 157 -3.37 16.14 -13.67
C LEU A 157 -4.29 15.70 -12.54
N MET A 158 -4.25 14.41 -12.21
CA MET A 158 -5.02 13.84 -11.12
C MET A 158 -4.15 13.02 -10.18
N LEU A 159 -4.37 13.14 -8.87
CA LEU A 159 -3.87 12.21 -7.88
C LEU A 159 -4.98 11.33 -7.32
N LEU A 160 -4.82 10.02 -7.45
CA LEU A 160 -5.58 9.03 -6.70
C LEU A 160 -4.76 8.57 -5.48
N SER A 161 -5.20 9.01 -4.29
CA SER A 161 -4.53 8.74 -3.01
C SER A 161 -5.36 7.84 -2.10
N GLY A 162 -4.74 7.23 -1.09
CA GLY A 162 -5.43 6.36 -0.13
C GLY A 162 -4.49 5.36 0.53
N LEU A 163 -4.98 4.66 1.56
CA LEU A 163 -4.19 3.67 2.31
C LEU A 163 -3.67 2.52 1.43
N GLY A 164 -2.63 1.82 1.88
CA GLY A 164 -2.19 0.56 1.29
C GLY A 164 -3.33 -0.47 1.18
N GLY A 165 -3.39 -1.19 0.06
CA GLY A 165 -4.41 -2.21 -0.17
C GLY A 165 -5.84 -1.71 -0.43
N ILE A 166 -6.07 -0.38 -0.52
CA ILE A 166 -7.42 0.20 -0.67
C ILE A 166 -8.05 0.01 -2.06
N GLY A 167 -7.26 -0.43 -3.06
CA GLY A 167 -7.73 -0.68 -4.42
C GLY A 167 -7.46 0.43 -5.45
N LYS A 168 -6.50 1.34 -5.20
CA LYS A 168 -6.18 2.46 -6.13
C LYS A 168 -5.78 1.97 -7.53
N THR A 169 -4.75 1.11 -7.61
CA THR A 169 -4.28 0.49 -8.86
C THR A 169 -5.39 -0.27 -9.56
N ALA A 170 -6.23 -0.99 -8.80
CA ALA A 170 -7.35 -1.74 -9.37
C ALA A 170 -8.41 -0.83 -10.01
N LEU A 171 -8.74 0.30 -9.37
CA LEU A 171 -9.71 1.26 -9.89
C LEU A 171 -9.23 1.90 -11.20
N VAL A 172 -7.99 2.41 -11.24
CA VAL A 172 -7.45 3.04 -12.46
C VAL A 172 -7.23 2.01 -13.56
N THR A 173 -6.85 0.77 -13.23
CA THR A 173 -6.76 -0.30 -14.22
C THR A 173 -8.12 -0.60 -14.85
N LYS A 174 -9.19 -0.70 -14.05
CA LYS A 174 -10.55 -0.88 -14.56
C LYS A 174 -10.98 0.30 -15.44
N PHE A 175 -10.71 1.52 -14.97
CA PHE A 175 -10.96 2.76 -15.72
C PHE A 175 -10.27 2.76 -17.09
N ALA A 176 -8.95 2.54 -17.12
CA ALA A 176 -8.16 2.51 -18.36
C ALA A 176 -8.64 1.45 -19.35
N ARG A 177 -9.06 0.27 -18.86
CA ARG A 177 -9.55 -0.81 -19.73
C ARG A 177 -10.97 -0.57 -20.24
N GLN A 178 -11.84 0.06 -19.46
CA GLN A 178 -13.24 0.31 -19.85
C GLN A 178 -13.40 1.55 -20.72
N LEU A 179 -12.61 2.61 -20.50
CA LEU A 179 -12.72 3.89 -21.20
C LEU A 179 -11.58 4.09 -22.20
N GLN A 180 -11.50 3.15 -23.14
CA GLN A 180 -10.54 3.13 -24.25
C GLN A 180 -10.85 4.20 -25.32
N SER A 181 -12.12 4.31 -25.71
CA SER A 181 -12.58 5.17 -26.81
C SER A 181 -12.14 6.66 -26.77
N PRO A 182 -12.11 7.36 -25.61
CA PRO A 182 -11.74 8.78 -25.58
C PRO A 182 -10.23 9.06 -25.66
N PHE A 183 -9.36 8.05 -25.68
CA PHE A 183 -7.91 8.24 -25.74
C PHE A 183 -7.31 7.49 -26.92
N GLU A 184 -6.32 8.09 -27.56
CA GLU A 184 -5.59 7.44 -28.64
C GLU A 184 -4.65 6.35 -28.10
N VAL A 185 -3.96 6.68 -26.99
CA VAL A 185 -3.00 5.79 -26.33
C VAL A 185 -3.11 5.95 -24.82
N ILE A 186 -3.05 4.82 -24.10
CA ILE A 186 -2.95 4.77 -22.64
C ILE A 186 -1.63 4.09 -22.27
N VAL A 187 -0.77 4.82 -21.54
CA VAL A 187 0.55 4.33 -21.12
C VAL A 187 0.61 4.27 -19.60
N TRP A 188 0.95 3.10 -19.08
CA TRP A 188 1.13 2.85 -17.66
C TRP A 188 2.61 2.63 -17.33
N GLN A 189 3.11 3.35 -16.33
CA GLN A 189 4.47 3.19 -15.84
C GLN A 189 4.47 3.14 -14.30
N SER A 190 5.09 2.11 -13.73
CA SER A 190 5.32 2.04 -12.28
C SER A 190 6.62 2.73 -11.90
N LEU A 191 6.64 3.41 -10.75
CA LEU A 191 7.79 4.12 -10.19
C LEU A 191 8.54 3.32 -9.10
N ASN A 192 8.23 2.03 -8.92
CA ASN A 192 8.84 1.17 -7.89
C ASN A 192 10.36 1.02 -8.02
N ASN A 193 10.90 1.04 -9.23
CA ASN A 193 12.31 0.74 -9.48
C ASN A 193 13.24 1.95 -9.31
N ALA A 194 12.72 3.09 -8.84
CA ALA A 194 13.46 4.35 -8.69
C ALA A 194 14.27 4.71 -9.96
N LEU A 195 13.65 4.53 -11.13
CA LEU A 195 14.27 4.89 -12.41
C LEU A 195 14.53 6.40 -12.47
N PRO A 196 15.67 6.85 -13.00
CA PRO A 196 15.92 8.27 -13.24
C PRO A 196 14.80 8.89 -14.08
N PHE A 197 14.52 10.17 -13.83
CA PHE A 197 13.44 10.90 -14.53
C PHE A 197 13.55 10.79 -16.06
N ALA A 198 14.77 10.91 -16.61
CA ALA A 198 15.01 10.82 -18.05
C ALA A 198 14.58 9.48 -18.66
N ASP A 199 14.70 8.39 -17.91
CA ASP A 199 14.36 7.03 -18.35
C ASP A 199 12.87 6.76 -18.23
N VAL A 200 12.22 7.33 -17.22
CA VAL A 200 10.76 7.32 -17.11
C VAL A 200 10.14 8.05 -18.29
N ILE A 201 10.57 9.28 -18.60
CA ILE A 201 10.04 10.04 -19.74
C ILE A 201 10.34 9.33 -21.07
N ALA A 202 11.53 8.72 -21.22
CA ALA A 202 11.85 7.91 -22.40
C ALA A 202 10.88 6.73 -22.56
N THR A 203 10.57 6.04 -21.47
CA THR A 203 9.62 4.91 -21.49
C THR A 203 8.21 5.37 -21.85
N LEU A 204 7.77 6.53 -21.34
CA LEU A 204 6.48 7.11 -21.70
C LEU A 204 6.44 7.48 -23.20
N LEU A 205 7.46 8.15 -23.72
CA LEU A 205 7.56 8.52 -25.14
C LEU A 205 7.54 7.30 -26.06
N LYS A 206 8.32 6.26 -25.71
CA LYS A 206 8.32 4.99 -26.46
C LYS A 206 6.96 4.29 -26.41
N GLY A 207 6.31 4.32 -25.25
CA GLY A 207 4.96 3.80 -25.07
C GLY A 207 3.89 4.57 -25.85
N LEU A 208 4.09 5.87 -26.09
CA LEU A 208 3.17 6.72 -26.85
C LEU A 208 3.39 6.61 -28.36
N ILE A 209 4.63 6.69 -28.81
CA ILE A 209 5.00 6.90 -30.22
C ILE A 209 5.52 5.60 -30.86
N GLY A 210 6.28 4.81 -30.11
CA GLY A 210 6.95 3.59 -30.58
C GLY A 210 8.43 3.55 -30.18
N GLU A 211 9.07 2.37 -30.30
CA GLU A 211 10.48 2.17 -29.91
C GLU A 211 11.49 2.94 -30.78
N GLU A 212 11.10 3.33 -31.99
CA GLU A 212 12.00 3.94 -32.99
C GLU A 212 12.17 5.46 -32.83
N ILE A 213 11.56 6.07 -31.80
CA ILE A 213 11.66 7.53 -31.59
C ILE A 213 13.09 7.99 -31.27
N GLU A 214 13.53 9.03 -31.97
CA GLU A 214 14.73 9.79 -31.62
C GLU A 214 14.48 10.66 -30.37
N LEU A 215 14.96 10.15 -29.24
CA LEU A 215 14.88 10.84 -27.96
C LEU A 215 15.90 11.97 -27.87
N ALA A 216 15.50 13.11 -27.32
CA ALA A 216 16.45 14.16 -26.98
C ALA A 216 17.54 13.65 -26.01
N SER A 217 18.72 14.25 -26.11
CA SER A 217 19.91 13.83 -25.36
C SER A 217 19.83 14.07 -23.85
N ASN A 218 18.98 15.01 -23.41
CA ASN A 218 18.82 15.37 -22.01
C ASN A 218 17.36 15.27 -21.53
N ALA A 219 17.19 15.20 -20.20
CA ALA A 219 15.90 15.05 -19.53
C ALA A 219 14.88 16.13 -19.91
N ASN A 220 15.31 17.39 -19.93
CA ASN A 220 14.42 18.52 -20.24
C ASN A 220 13.94 18.48 -21.69
N GLY A 221 14.82 18.14 -22.62
CA GLY A 221 14.46 17.95 -24.02
C GLY A 221 13.41 16.85 -24.20
N ARG A 222 13.58 15.71 -23.49
CA ARG A 222 12.59 14.62 -23.51
C ARG A 222 11.25 15.06 -22.91
N MET A 223 11.27 15.83 -21.84
CA MET A 223 10.05 16.39 -21.24
C MET A 223 9.31 17.32 -22.21
N VAL A 224 10.04 18.20 -22.91
CA VAL A 224 9.45 19.08 -23.93
C VAL A 224 8.87 18.25 -25.08
N GLN A 225 9.58 17.23 -25.57
CA GLN A 225 9.06 16.33 -26.60
C GLN A 225 7.73 15.67 -26.17
N LEU A 226 7.66 15.21 -24.92
CA LEU A 226 6.43 14.61 -24.37
C LEU A 226 5.28 15.63 -24.34
N LEU A 227 5.52 16.83 -23.84
CA LEU A 227 4.49 17.88 -23.75
C LEU A 227 4.00 18.31 -25.14
N GLU A 228 4.89 18.48 -26.12
CA GLU A 228 4.49 18.78 -27.50
C GLU A 228 3.65 17.65 -28.10
N TYR A 229 3.97 16.39 -27.81
CA TYR A 229 3.15 15.28 -28.28
C TYR A 229 1.74 15.31 -27.67
N LEU A 230 1.62 15.57 -26.38
CA LEU A 230 0.34 15.67 -25.66
C LEU A 230 -0.52 16.87 -26.09
N ARG A 231 0.05 17.89 -26.73
CA ARG A 231 -0.72 19.00 -27.32
C ARG A 231 -1.53 18.57 -28.53
N GLY A 232 -0.96 17.69 -29.34
CA GLY A 232 -1.58 17.20 -30.58
C GLY A 232 -2.42 15.94 -30.41
N HIS A 233 -2.21 15.18 -29.33
CA HIS A 233 -2.81 13.85 -29.15
C HIS A 233 -3.46 13.72 -27.78
N ARG A 234 -4.65 13.12 -27.74
CA ARG A 234 -5.38 12.87 -26.50
C ARG A 234 -4.94 11.54 -25.88
N CYS A 235 -4.00 11.60 -24.94
CA CYS A 235 -3.42 10.41 -24.29
C CYS A 235 -3.67 10.39 -22.78
N LEU A 236 -3.73 9.18 -22.21
CA LEU A 236 -3.78 8.98 -20.76
C LEU A 236 -2.46 8.38 -20.28
N LEU A 237 -1.77 9.09 -19.39
CA LEU A 237 -0.56 8.62 -18.73
C LEU A 237 -0.88 8.21 -17.31
N VAL A 238 -0.41 7.05 -16.87
CA VAL A 238 -0.58 6.58 -15.49
C VAL A 238 0.77 6.34 -14.87
N LEU A 239 1.08 7.04 -13.78
CA LEU A 239 2.24 6.79 -12.94
C LEU A 239 1.81 6.16 -11.62
N ASP A 240 2.16 4.89 -11.44
CA ASP A 240 1.81 4.12 -10.24
C ASP A 240 2.96 4.11 -9.21
N ASN A 241 2.59 4.04 -7.93
CA ASN A 241 3.48 4.07 -6.76
C ASN A 241 4.37 5.33 -6.68
N VAL A 242 3.75 6.52 -6.73
CA VAL A 242 4.44 7.82 -6.68
C VAL A 242 5.30 8.03 -5.42
N GLU A 243 5.00 7.38 -4.30
CA GLU A 243 5.88 7.39 -3.12
C GLU A 243 7.31 6.86 -3.40
N GLY A 244 7.52 6.10 -4.49
CA GLY A 244 8.82 5.61 -4.93
C GLY A 244 9.82 6.73 -5.23
N ILE A 245 9.36 7.92 -5.60
CA ILE A 245 10.21 9.09 -5.91
C ILE A 245 10.27 10.12 -4.76
N LEU A 246 9.47 9.93 -3.71
CA LEU A 246 9.38 10.83 -2.56
C LEU A 246 10.31 10.41 -1.42
N GLN A 247 10.83 11.40 -0.69
CA GLN A 247 11.78 11.23 0.39
C GLN A 247 11.14 10.49 1.58
N SER A 248 11.87 9.50 2.11
CA SER A 248 11.47 8.73 3.29
C SER A 248 12.02 9.40 4.56
N GLY A 249 11.27 9.28 5.67
CA GLY A 249 11.71 9.76 6.99
C GLY A 249 11.53 11.25 7.24
N GLU A 250 10.90 11.96 6.32
CA GLU A 250 10.64 13.41 6.37
C GLU A 250 9.14 13.69 6.22
N LEU A 251 8.73 14.95 6.45
CA LEU A 251 7.37 15.37 6.12
C LEU A 251 7.07 15.18 4.64
N VAL A 252 5.83 14.78 4.32
CA VAL A 252 5.43 14.38 2.98
C VAL A 252 5.52 15.53 1.96
N GLY A 253 5.89 15.18 0.73
CA GLY A 253 5.91 16.07 -0.43
C GLY A 253 7.30 16.39 -0.96
N GLN A 254 8.37 16.11 -0.20
CA GLN A 254 9.73 16.28 -0.68
C GLN A 254 10.18 15.10 -1.56
N TYR A 255 10.99 15.38 -2.57
CA TYR A 255 11.55 14.39 -3.48
C TYR A 255 12.90 13.86 -2.98
N ARG A 256 13.20 12.61 -3.32
CA ARG A 256 14.54 12.06 -3.12
C ARG A 256 15.56 12.83 -3.96
N GLN A 257 16.82 12.79 -3.54
CA GLN A 257 17.91 13.39 -4.32
C GLN A 257 17.97 12.75 -5.73
N GLY A 258 17.94 13.60 -6.77
CA GLY A 258 17.93 13.17 -8.18
C GLY A 258 16.54 13.04 -8.80
N PHE A 259 15.46 13.19 -8.02
CA PHE A 259 14.08 13.04 -8.47
C PHE A 259 13.31 14.37 -8.52
N GLN A 260 13.96 15.50 -8.26
CA GLN A 260 13.30 16.81 -8.21
C GLN A 260 12.68 17.23 -9.56
N SER A 261 13.18 16.71 -10.68
CA SER A 261 12.62 16.95 -12.01
C SER A 261 11.17 16.47 -12.15
N PHE A 262 10.72 15.51 -11.33
CA PHE A 262 9.31 15.11 -11.31
C PHE A 262 8.39 16.23 -10.83
N GLY A 263 8.82 17.04 -9.87
CA GLY A 263 8.03 18.20 -9.41
C GLY A 263 7.82 19.22 -10.53
N GLU A 264 8.88 19.52 -11.30
CA GLU A 264 8.76 20.39 -12.47
C GLU A 264 7.87 19.77 -13.55
N PHE A 265 8.01 18.47 -13.81
CA PHE A 265 7.14 17.77 -14.77
C PHE A 265 5.67 17.83 -14.36
N PHE A 266 5.34 17.58 -13.10
CA PHE A 266 3.96 17.66 -12.61
C PHE A 266 3.41 19.08 -12.70
N ARG A 267 4.23 20.10 -12.40
CA ARG A 267 3.84 21.51 -12.57
C ARG A 267 3.54 21.83 -14.03
N ARG A 268 4.42 21.42 -14.96
CA ARG A 268 4.22 21.68 -16.39
C ARG A 268 3.02 20.97 -16.97
N ILE A 269 2.74 19.73 -16.56
CA ILE A 269 1.50 19.03 -16.94
C ILE A 269 0.27 19.73 -16.34
N ALA A 270 0.37 20.31 -15.15
CA ALA A 270 -0.73 21.03 -14.55
C ALA A 270 -1.03 22.38 -15.24
N GLU A 271 0.00 23.08 -15.71
CA GLU A 271 -0.08 24.48 -16.16
C GLU A 271 -0.07 24.64 -17.69
N ASP A 272 0.65 23.79 -18.44
CA ASP A 272 0.73 23.89 -19.90
C ASP A 272 -0.59 23.39 -20.54
N GLU A 273 -1.06 24.09 -21.58
CA GLU A 273 -2.21 23.62 -22.36
C GLU A 273 -1.84 22.36 -23.17
N HIS A 274 -2.60 21.27 -22.96
CA HIS A 274 -2.48 20.03 -23.71
C HIS A 274 -3.79 19.22 -23.67
N GLN A 275 -3.91 18.20 -24.53
CA GLN A 275 -5.08 17.32 -24.60
C GLN A 275 -4.93 16.04 -23.76
N GLY A 276 -3.72 15.74 -23.30
CA GLY A 276 -3.44 14.59 -22.45
C GLY A 276 -3.95 14.74 -21.01
N CYS A 277 -3.94 13.63 -20.27
CA CYS A 277 -4.18 13.60 -18.83
C CYS A 277 -3.14 12.71 -18.15
N LEU A 278 -2.59 13.15 -17.02
CA LEU A 278 -1.70 12.38 -16.17
C LEU A 278 -2.42 11.96 -14.88
N VAL A 279 -2.50 10.67 -14.63
CA VAL A 279 -3.02 10.10 -13.39
C VAL A 279 -1.86 9.57 -12.55
N LEU A 280 -1.70 10.16 -11.38
CA LEU A 280 -0.79 9.75 -10.33
C LEU A 280 -1.52 8.81 -9.37
N ILE A 281 -0.93 7.67 -9.05
CA ILE A 281 -1.42 6.76 -8.03
C ILE A 281 -0.37 6.66 -6.92
N GLY A 282 -0.78 6.87 -5.68
CA GLY A 282 0.15 6.78 -4.57
C GLY A 282 -0.49 6.80 -3.19
N ARG A 283 0.34 6.59 -2.17
CA ARG A 283 -0.05 6.75 -0.76
C ARG A 283 0.24 8.15 -0.24
N GLU A 284 1.13 8.87 -0.92
CA GLU A 284 1.64 10.18 -0.54
C GLU A 284 1.30 11.23 -1.60
N GLN A 285 0.92 12.43 -1.16
CA GLN A 285 0.63 13.56 -2.04
C GLN A 285 1.88 14.42 -2.26
N PRO A 286 2.37 14.58 -3.51
CA PRO A 286 3.45 15.53 -3.83
C PRO A 286 3.07 16.98 -3.52
N SER A 287 4.08 17.83 -3.29
CA SER A 287 3.88 19.25 -2.95
C SER A 287 3.07 20.01 -3.99
N GLU A 288 3.31 19.75 -5.27
CA GLU A 288 2.66 20.45 -6.39
C GLU A 288 1.16 20.19 -6.41
N ILE A 289 0.74 18.95 -6.19
CA ILE A 289 -0.68 18.59 -6.11
C ILE A 289 -1.33 19.28 -4.91
N ALA A 290 -0.63 19.34 -3.77
CA ALA A 290 -1.17 19.98 -2.57
C ALA A 290 -1.41 21.50 -2.77
N SER A 291 -0.65 22.16 -3.63
CA SER A 291 -0.83 23.59 -3.96
C SER A 291 -1.80 23.85 -5.11
N LEU A 292 -1.82 22.98 -6.12
CA LEU A 292 -2.54 23.21 -7.38
C LEU A 292 -3.92 22.56 -7.43
N ALA A 293 -4.20 21.54 -6.61
CA ALA A 293 -5.46 20.82 -6.65
C ALA A 293 -6.65 21.67 -6.16
N GLY A 294 -7.78 21.56 -6.83
CA GLY A 294 -9.03 22.21 -6.40
C GLY A 294 -10.27 21.76 -7.19
N ASP A 295 -11.46 22.03 -6.64
CA ASP A 295 -12.74 21.54 -7.15
C ASP A 295 -13.20 22.16 -8.48
N THR A 296 -12.54 23.23 -8.92
CA THR A 296 -12.78 23.87 -10.23
C THR A 296 -11.50 23.96 -11.07
N LEU A 297 -10.39 23.47 -10.55
CA LEU A 297 -9.06 23.58 -11.15
C LEU A 297 -8.74 22.37 -12.05
N PRO A 298 -7.75 22.49 -12.96
CA PRO A 298 -7.32 21.39 -13.82
C PRO A 298 -6.60 20.28 -13.05
N VAL A 299 -6.07 20.58 -11.86
CA VAL A 299 -5.49 19.57 -10.97
C VAL A 299 -6.53 19.05 -9.99
N ARG A 300 -6.66 17.73 -9.90
CA ARG A 300 -7.63 17.05 -9.03
C ARG A 300 -6.95 16.07 -8.09
N ALA A 301 -7.54 15.88 -6.91
CA ALA A 301 -7.08 14.87 -5.97
C ALA A 301 -8.28 14.11 -5.41
N LEU A 302 -8.33 12.80 -5.64
CA LEU A 302 -9.33 11.91 -5.08
C LEU A 302 -8.68 11.04 -3.99
N ARG A 303 -9.21 11.08 -2.77
CA ARG A 303 -8.82 10.18 -1.69
C ARG A 303 -9.78 9.01 -1.63
N LEU A 304 -9.30 7.81 -1.96
CA LEU A 304 -10.06 6.59 -1.79
C LEU A 304 -10.19 6.22 -0.31
N LYS A 305 -11.45 6.03 0.11
CA LYS A 305 -11.83 5.49 1.41
C LYS A 305 -12.07 3.98 1.31
N GLY A 306 -12.47 3.34 2.41
CA GLY A 306 -12.95 1.96 2.41
C GLY A 306 -14.07 1.70 1.41
N LEU A 307 -14.25 0.44 1.01
CA LEU A 307 -15.44 0.02 0.28
C LEU A 307 -16.70 0.32 1.10
N LEU A 308 -17.78 0.66 0.37
CA LEU A 308 -19.11 0.73 0.96
C LEU A 308 -19.50 -0.64 1.54
N PRO A 309 -20.32 -0.70 2.61
CA PRO A 309 -20.69 -1.97 3.23
C PRO A 309 -21.29 -2.99 2.26
N THR A 310 -22.04 -2.53 1.26
CA THR A 310 -22.61 -3.38 0.20
C THR A 310 -21.52 -4.05 -0.65
N ASP A 311 -20.53 -3.27 -1.07
CA ASP A 311 -19.44 -3.73 -1.94
C ASP A 311 -18.46 -4.62 -1.17
N ALA A 312 -18.19 -4.27 0.09
CA ALA A 312 -17.38 -5.06 1.00
C ALA A 312 -18.02 -6.43 1.28
N ARG A 313 -19.35 -6.49 1.40
CA ARG A 313 -20.09 -7.75 1.55
C ARG A 313 -19.93 -8.65 0.33
N GLN A 314 -20.09 -8.11 -0.87
CA GLN A 314 -19.89 -8.86 -2.12
C GLN A 314 -18.47 -9.45 -2.21
N LEU A 315 -17.46 -8.67 -1.79
CA LEU A 315 -16.07 -9.15 -1.75
C LEU A 315 -15.90 -10.33 -0.78
N LEU A 316 -16.51 -10.27 0.41
CA LEU A 316 -16.46 -11.34 1.40
C LEU A 316 -17.20 -12.60 0.94
N GLU A 317 -18.37 -12.44 0.32
CA GLU A 317 -19.17 -13.53 -0.26
C GLU A 317 -18.40 -14.23 -1.38
N ALA A 318 -17.75 -13.48 -2.26
CA ALA A 318 -16.90 -14.05 -3.30
C ALA A 318 -15.67 -14.80 -2.76
N LYS A 319 -15.29 -14.55 -1.50
CA LYS A 319 -14.26 -15.29 -0.75
C LYS A 319 -14.83 -16.42 0.11
N GLY A 320 -16.12 -16.73 -0.03
CA GLY A 320 -16.79 -17.86 0.63
C GLY A 320 -17.21 -17.61 2.08
N VAL A 321 -17.12 -16.38 2.57
CA VAL A 321 -17.49 -16.06 3.97
C VAL A 321 -19.00 -16.04 4.11
N ASN A 322 -19.54 -17.11 4.71
CA ASN A 322 -20.97 -17.29 4.94
C ASN A 322 -21.27 -17.14 6.43
N SER A 323 -21.68 -15.95 6.85
CA SER A 323 -21.99 -15.64 8.26
C SER A 323 -23.29 -14.84 8.38
N SER A 324 -23.78 -14.69 9.62
CA SER A 324 -24.85 -13.76 9.92
C SER A 324 -24.52 -12.35 9.47
N GLN A 325 -25.56 -11.59 9.07
CA GLN A 325 -25.42 -10.22 8.62
C GLN A 325 -24.69 -9.33 9.65
N ALA A 326 -25.00 -9.49 10.94
CA ALA A 326 -24.35 -8.75 12.02
C ALA A 326 -22.84 -9.02 12.09
N GLY A 327 -22.40 -10.27 11.95
CA GLY A 327 -20.98 -10.61 11.99
C GLY A 327 -20.20 -10.05 10.79
N ILE A 328 -20.82 -10.04 9.60
CA ILE A 328 -20.24 -9.43 8.39
C ILE A 328 -20.12 -7.91 8.58
N GLU A 329 -21.15 -7.26 9.10
CA GLU A 329 -21.13 -5.81 9.34
C GLU A 329 -20.06 -5.43 10.36
N GLU A 330 -19.90 -6.19 11.45
CA GLU A 330 -18.84 -6.00 12.43
C GLU A 330 -17.44 -6.14 11.80
N LEU A 331 -17.23 -7.15 10.96
CA LEU A 331 -15.97 -7.36 10.24
C LEU A 331 -15.64 -6.18 9.30
N ILE A 332 -16.65 -5.69 8.57
CA ILE A 332 -16.50 -4.55 7.65
C ILE A 332 -16.12 -3.29 8.44
N GLN A 333 -16.76 -3.04 9.58
CA GLN A 333 -16.43 -1.91 10.45
C GLN A 333 -15.01 -2.04 11.01
N LEU A 334 -14.64 -3.23 11.48
CA LEU A 334 -13.32 -3.52 12.04
C LEU A 334 -12.18 -3.25 11.04
N LYS A 335 -12.43 -3.52 9.75
CA LYS A 335 -11.47 -3.30 8.66
C LYS A 335 -11.70 -1.99 7.90
N ARG A 336 -12.69 -1.18 8.29
CA ARG A 336 -13.19 0.01 7.57
C ARG A 336 -13.27 -0.19 6.06
N GLY A 337 -13.79 -1.34 5.62
CA GLY A 337 -13.94 -1.62 4.20
C GLY A 337 -12.63 -1.73 3.40
N ASN A 338 -11.46 -1.88 4.01
CA ASN A 338 -10.19 -2.05 3.28
C ASN A 338 -10.19 -3.39 2.52
N PRO A 339 -10.17 -3.42 1.17
CA PRO A 339 -10.25 -4.65 0.38
C PRO A 339 -9.19 -5.68 0.73
N LEU A 340 -7.92 -5.29 0.84
CA LEU A 340 -6.83 -6.23 1.14
C LEU A 340 -6.99 -6.81 2.56
N ALA A 341 -7.37 -5.98 3.53
CA ALA A 341 -7.62 -6.43 4.90
C ALA A 341 -8.82 -7.39 4.98
N LEU A 342 -9.87 -7.13 4.19
CA LEU A 342 -11.07 -7.97 4.08
C LEU A 342 -10.75 -9.30 3.39
N GLN A 343 -9.97 -9.29 2.31
CA GLN A 343 -9.53 -10.51 1.63
C GLN A 343 -8.70 -11.40 2.55
N PHE A 344 -7.73 -10.81 3.27
CA PHE A 344 -6.91 -11.56 4.20
C PHE A 344 -7.73 -12.20 5.33
N ILE A 345 -8.60 -11.40 5.98
CA ILE A 345 -9.39 -11.93 7.09
C ILE A 345 -10.40 -12.97 6.61
N ALA A 346 -10.95 -12.81 5.39
CA ALA A 346 -11.80 -13.82 4.78
C ALA A 346 -11.08 -15.16 4.62
N THR A 347 -9.85 -15.15 4.09
CA THR A 347 -9.02 -16.35 3.99
C THR A 347 -8.72 -16.95 5.37
N THR A 348 -8.39 -16.12 6.35
CA THR A 348 -8.17 -16.59 7.74
C THR A 348 -9.41 -17.25 8.34
N ILE A 349 -10.60 -16.69 8.08
CA ILE A 349 -11.88 -17.24 8.54
C ILE A 349 -12.17 -18.59 7.89
N GLN A 350 -11.89 -18.73 6.60
CA GLN A 350 -12.03 -20.02 5.90
C GLN A 350 -11.05 -21.05 6.47
N ASP A 351 -9.77 -20.71 6.55
CA ASP A 351 -8.71 -21.67 6.86
C ASP A 351 -8.70 -22.12 8.33
N LEU A 352 -9.01 -21.22 9.26
CA LEU A 352 -8.89 -21.49 10.70
C LEU A 352 -10.23 -21.69 11.42
N PHE A 353 -11.34 -21.21 10.84
CA PHE A 353 -12.65 -21.20 11.49
C PHE A 353 -13.76 -21.78 10.61
N ASP A 354 -13.44 -22.42 9.48
CA ASP A 354 -14.40 -23.06 8.57
C ASP A 354 -15.57 -22.13 8.19
N GLY A 355 -15.26 -20.86 7.92
CA GLY A 355 -16.27 -19.85 7.58
C GLY A 355 -16.95 -19.17 8.78
N ASN A 356 -16.67 -19.58 10.02
CA ASN A 356 -17.36 -19.08 11.22
C ASN A 356 -16.78 -17.76 11.75
N VAL A 357 -17.36 -16.64 11.30
CA VAL A 357 -16.95 -15.28 11.74
C VAL A 357 -17.14 -15.07 13.25
N ALA A 358 -18.18 -15.64 13.86
CA ALA A 358 -18.45 -15.43 15.28
C ALA A 358 -17.35 -16.01 16.18
N GLN A 359 -16.69 -17.09 15.77
CA GLN A 359 -15.56 -17.65 16.51
C GLN A 359 -14.32 -16.75 16.46
N LEU A 360 -14.05 -16.14 15.30
CA LEU A 360 -12.98 -15.15 15.17
C LEU A 360 -13.26 -13.92 16.04
N LEU A 361 -14.48 -13.37 15.98
CA LEU A 361 -14.84 -12.16 16.72
C LEU A 361 -14.72 -12.35 18.24
N LYS A 362 -14.98 -13.56 18.75
CA LYS A 362 -14.76 -13.91 20.17
C LYS A 362 -13.31 -13.74 20.63
N GLN A 363 -12.34 -13.91 19.74
CA GLN A 363 -10.92 -13.77 20.10
C GLN A 363 -10.52 -12.30 20.35
N SER A 364 -11.37 -11.31 20.03
CA SER A 364 -11.06 -9.87 20.13
C SER A 364 -9.77 -9.43 19.41
N THR A 365 -9.21 -10.29 18.56
CA THR A 365 -7.95 -10.06 17.85
C THR A 365 -8.23 -9.45 16.48
N VAL A 366 -7.74 -8.24 16.25
CA VAL A 366 -7.64 -7.71 14.88
C VAL A 366 -6.42 -8.34 14.24
N ILE A 367 -6.61 -9.51 13.62
CA ILE A 367 -5.54 -10.17 12.87
C ILE A 367 -5.18 -9.27 11.68
N ILE A 368 -3.93 -8.84 11.61
CA ILE A 368 -3.37 -8.14 10.46
C ILE A 368 -2.52 -9.17 9.73
N GLY A 369 -2.85 -9.42 8.46
CA GLY A 369 -2.10 -10.39 7.67
C GLY A 369 -0.74 -9.89 7.25
N ASP A 370 0.18 -10.82 6.99
CA ASP A 370 1.58 -10.53 6.66
C ASP A 370 1.72 -9.54 5.50
N SER A 371 0.93 -9.70 4.42
CA SER A 371 0.96 -8.79 3.27
C SER A 371 0.47 -7.38 3.60
N LEU A 372 -0.43 -7.23 4.57
CA LEU A 372 -0.89 -5.92 5.03
C LEU A 372 0.06 -5.33 6.07
N LEU A 373 0.67 -6.18 6.91
CA LEU A 373 1.72 -5.78 7.83
C LEU A 373 2.92 -5.21 7.08
N SER A 374 3.42 -5.89 6.04
CA SER A 374 4.55 -5.40 5.24
C SER A 374 4.27 -4.05 4.59
N LEU A 375 3.05 -3.83 4.08
CA LEU A 375 2.63 -2.54 3.55
C LEU A 375 2.55 -1.45 4.61
N LEU A 376 2.15 -1.78 5.84
CA LEU A 376 2.10 -0.83 6.96
C LEU A 376 3.50 -0.55 7.52
N ASP A 377 4.38 -1.55 7.58
CA ASP A 377 5.80 -1.39 7.94
C ASP A 377 6.49 -0.44 6.95
N GLU A 378 6.32 -0.65 5.65
CA GLU A 378 6.86 0.24 4.62
C GLU A 378 6.32 1.67 4.78
N GLN A 379 5.03 1.84 5.09
CA GLN A 379 4.45 3.17 5.30
C GLN A 379 4.95 3.83 6.59
N PHE A 380 5.12 3.06 7.64
CA PHE A 380 5.61 3.55 8.93
C PHE A 380 7.06 4.01 8.83
N GLU A 381 7.91 3.27 8.09
CA GLU A 381 9.29 3.67 7.91
C GLU A 381 9.46 4.98 7.13
N ARG A 382 8.46 5.31 6.32
CA ARG A 382 8.44 6.57 5.56
C ARG A 382 8.08 7.79 6.40
N LEU A 383 7.53 7.61 7.59
CA LEU A 383 7.17 8.69 8.51
C LEU A 383 8.41 9.30 9.16
N SER A 384 8.39 10.62 9.33
CA SER A 384 9.31 11.32 10.23
C SER A 384 9.11 10.91 11.70
N ALA A 385 10.11 11.16 12.54
CA ALA A 385 10.04 10.83 13.96
C ALA A 385 8.80 11.45 14.63
N LEU A 386 8.52 12.73 14.36
CA LEU A 386 7.37 13.41 14.94
C LEU A 386 6.03 12.90 14.40
N GLU A 387 5.96 12.49 13.13
CA GLU A 387 4.76 11.82 12.60
C GLU A 387 4.49 10.49 13.30
N ARG A 388 5.53 9.71 13.63
CA ARG A 388 5.41 8.45 14.39
C ARG A 388 4.91 8.71 15.80
N ASP A 389 5.47 9.70 16.50
CA ASP A 389 5.04 10.06 17.85
C ASP A 389 3.58 10.57 17.86
N VAL A 390 3.21 11.46 16.95
CA VAL A 390 1.81 11.94 16.84
C VAL A 390 0.88 10.78 16.49
N MET A 391 1.31 9.85 15.62
CA MET A 391 0.55 8.64 15.33
C MET A 391 0.33 7.78 16.59
N PHE A 392 1.34 7.60 17.45
CA PHE A 392 1.16 6.88 18.71
C PHE A 392 0.17 7.56 19.65
N TRP A 393 0.23 8.89 19.77
CA TRP A 393 -0.78 9.64 20.54
C TRP A 393 -2.21 9.43 20.04
N LEU A 394 -2.41 9.47 18.72
CA LEU A 394 -3.72 9.25 18.11
C LEU A 394 -4.17 7.78 18.20
N ALA A 395 -3.23 6.84 18.30
CA ALA A 395 -3.54 5.43 18.47
C ALA A 395 -4.02 5.10 19.91
N LEU A 396 -3.50 5.83 20.90
CA LEU A 396 -3.90 5.71 22.29
C LEU A 396 -5.32 6.24 22.55
N GLU A 397 -5.67 7.37 21.93
CA GLU A 397 -7.00 7.99 22.05
C GLU A 397 -7.27 8.95 20.90
N LYS A 398 -8.56 9.13 20.58
CA LYS A 398 -9.03 10.23 19.72
C LYS A 398 -8.84 11.55 20.46
N GLN A 399 -8.29 12.56 19.81
CA GLN A 399 -7.93 13.81 20.49
C GLN A 399 -8.29 15.04 19.65
N SER A 400 -8.72 16.12 20.29
CA SER A 400 -8.78 17.45 19.67
C SER A 400 -7.37 18.03 19.51
N LEU A 401 -7.23 19.09 18.72
CA LEU A 401 -5.94 19.75 18.52
C LEU A 401 -5.33 20.24 19.84
N ASP A 402 -6.14 20.83 20.71
CA ASP A 402 -5.67 21.39 21.98
C ASP A 402 -5.22 20.31 22.97
N LYS A 403 -6.00 19.23 23.09
CA LYS A 403 -5.63 18.07 23.93
C LYS A 403 -4.35 17.41 23.43
N LEU A 404 -4.22 17.24 22.12
CA LEU A 404 -3.02 16.68 21.51
C LEU A 404 -1.79 17.57 21.76
N LYS A 405 -1.95 18.89 21.64
CA LYS A 405 -0.88 19.86 21.93
C LYS A 405 -0.42 19.80 23.40
N GLU A 406 -1.35 19.67 24.33
CA GLU A 406 -1.04 19.52 25.75
C GLU A 406 -0.28 18.21 26.04
N ASN A 407 -0.77 17.10 25.51
CA ASN A 407 -0.18 15.78 25.70
C ASN A 407 1.20 15.66 25.05
N ALA A 408 1.36 16.19 23.84
CA ALA A 408 2.60 16.14 23.07
C ALA A 408 3.64 17.21 23.48
N ARG A 409 3.46 17.90 24.61
CA ARG A 409 4.35 19.00 25.06
C ARG A 409 5.83 18.64 25.24
N PHE A 410 6.16 17.35 25.34
CA PHE A 410 7.53 16.87 25.50
C PHE A 410 8.23 16.52 24.18
N ILE A 411 7.51 16.57 23.07
CA ILE A 411 7.97 16.23 21.71
C ILE A 411 7.72 17.36 20.69
N VAL A 412 6.63 18.12 20.85
CA VAL A 412 6.27 19.22 19.97
C VAL A 412 6.86 20.52 20.50
N SER A 413 7.63 21.22 19.66
CA SER A 413 8.23 22.50 20.00
C SER A 413 7.29 23.68 19.75
N SER A 414 6.35 23.55 18.79
CA SER A 414 5.40 24.63 18.46
C SER A 414 4.08 24.14 17.87
N SER A 415 3.03 24.98 17.94
CA SER A 415 1.75 24.70 17.27
C SER A 415 1.88 24.55 15.76
N SER A 416 2.78 25.32 15.13
CA SER A 416 3.00 25.24 13.67
C SER A 416 3.55 23.88 13.27
N GLU A 417 4.47 23.34 14.06
CA GLU A 417 5.08 22.03 13.85
C GLU A 417 4.05 20.89 13.97
N LEU A 418 3.18 20.94 14.99
CA LEU A 418 2.07 19.99 15.13
C LEU A 418 1.09 20.05 13.95
N LEU A 419 0.71 21.26 13.52
CA LEU A 419 -0.18 21.44 12.37
C LEU A 419 0.42 20.89 11.08
N LYS A 420 1.71 21.14 10.81
CA LYS A 420 2.42 20.55 9.67
C LYS A 420 2.46 19.02 9.75
N THR A 421 2.65 18.46 10.94
CA THR A 421 2.67 17.02 11.18
C THR A 421 1.30 16.38 10.89
N LEU A 422 0.22 16.97 11.41
CA LEU A 422 -1.14 16.51 11.14
C LEU A 422 -1.50 16.63 9.66
N GLN A 423 -1.12 17.73 9.00
CA GLN A 423 -1.29 17.89 7.56
C GLN A 423 -0.53 16.80 6.78
N SER A 424 0.69 16.47 7.20
CA SER A 424 1.49 15.41 6.59
C SER A 424 0.82 14.05 6.73
N LEU A 425 0.36 13.67 7.93
CA LEU A 425 -0.41 12.44 8.16
C LEU A 425 -1.71 12.38 7.35
N LYS A 426 -2.40 13.51 7.17
CA LYS A 426 -3.60 13.63 6.33
C LYS A 426 -3.28 13.38 4.85
N ARG A 427 -2.20 13.96 4.34
CA ARG A 427 -1.69 13.79 2.96
C ARG A 427 -1.16 12.38 2.68
N ARG A 428 -0.81 11.62 3.73
CA ARG A 428 -0.49 10.18 3.69
C ARG A 428 -1.72 9.27 3.81
N SER A 429 -2.93 9.84 3.90
CA SER A 429 -4.18 9.12 4.15
C SER A 429 -4.25 8.31 5.46
N LEU A 430 -3.41 8.62 6.45
CA LEU A 430 -3.35 7.93 7.74
C LEU A 430 -4.25 8.57 8.81
N LEU A 431 -4.56 9.86 8.65
CA LEU A 431 -5.43 10.64 9.56
C LEU A 431 -6.91 10.59 9.15
N GLU A 432 -7.78 10.41 10.13
CA GLU A 432 -9.23 10.59 10.06
C GLU A 432 -9.66 11.74 10.98
N GLU A 433 -10.70 12.46 10.56
CA GLU A 433 -11.32 13.55 11.31
C GLU A 433 -12.77 13.15 11.58
N GLU A 434 -13.15 13.12 12.86
CA GLU A 434 -14.51 12.92 13.32
C GLU A 434 -14.98 14.19 14.04
N VAL A 435 -16.29 14.40 14.17
CA VAL A 435 -16.83 15.54 14.93
C VAL A 435 -17.22 15.04 16.31
N CYS A 436 -16.83 15.75 17.36
CA CYS A 436 -17.28 15.44 18.71
C CYS A 436 -18.76 15.80 18.85
N ASP A 437 -19.63 14.83 19.13
CA ASP A 437 -21.07 15.07 19.32
C ASP A 437 -21.39 16.07 20.45
N ARG A 438 -20.48 16.21 21.43
CA ARG A 438 -20.68 17.08 22.61
C ARG A 438 -20.22 18.51 22.39
N THR A 439 -19.05 18.70 21.76
CA THR A 439 -18.41 20.02 21.62
C THR A 439 -18.48 20.57 20.20
N GLY A 440 -18.79 19.73 19.20
CA GLY A 440 -18.73 20.09 17.79
C GLY A 440 -17.30 20.22 17.24
N GLU A 441 -16.27 19.97 18.06
CA GLU A 441 -14.88 20.13 17.66
C GLU A 441 -14.38 18.92 16.84
N PRO A 442 -13.42 19.14 15.92
CA PRO A 442 -12.80 18.04 15.20
C PRO A 442 -11.93 17.21 16.13
N LEU A 443 -12.19 15.91 16.16
CA LEU A 443 -11.39 14.89 16.80
C LEU A 443 -10.57 14.16 15.75
N PHE A 444 -9.26 14.11 15.98
CA PHE A 444 -8.33 13.37 15.15
C PHE A 444 -8.23 11.93 15.64
N THR A 445 -8.21 10.99 14.68
CA THR A 445 -8.04 9.57 14.93
C THR A 445 -7.32 8.90 13.75
N LEU A 446 -6.98 7.63 13.91
CA LEU A 446 -6.45 6.79 12.85
C LEU A 446 -7.50 5.77 12.38
N GLN A 447 -7.32 5.25 11.16
CA GLN A 447 -8.07 4.07 10.71
C GLN A 447 -7.80 2.88 11.65
N PRO A 448 -8.80 2.03 11.98
CA PRO A 448 -8.65 0.95 12.95
C PRO A 448 -7.49 -0.01 12.69
N VAL A 449 -7.20 -0.33 11.43
CA VAL A 449 -6.05 -1.17 11.06
C VAL A 449 -4.72 -0.46 11.37
N VAL A 450 -4.61 0.83 11.05
CA VAL A 450 -3.43 1.65 11.33
C VAL A 450 -3.27 1.87 12.82
N LEU A 451 -4.36 2.12 13.55
CA LEU A 451 -4.39 2.24 14.99
C LEU A 451 -3.85 0.97 15.66
N ARG A 452 -4.35 -0.21 15.26
CA ARG A 452 -3.90 -1.51 15.78
C ARG A 452 -2.43 -1.75 15.53
N TYR A 453 -1.97 -1.47 14.32
CA TYR A 453 -0.57 -1.55 13.96
C TYR A 453 0.28 -0.59 14.81
N SER A 454 -0.18 0.64 15.00
CA SER A 454 0.52 1.67 15.79
C SER A 454 0.64 1.26 17.26
N LEU A 455 -0.39 0.66 17.85
CA LEU A 455 -0.33 0.16 19.22
C LEU A 455 0.63 -1.02 19.39
N ARG A 456 0.72 -1.89 18.39
CA ARG A 456 1.71 -2.97 18.37
C ARG A 456 3.14 -2.39 18.34
N LYS A 457 3.42 -1.48 17.42
CA LYS A 457 4.73 -0.79 17.33
C LYS A 457 5.05 0.00 18.59
N LEU A 458 4.06 0.66 19.19
CA LEU A 458 4.19 1.37 20.46
C LEU A 458 4.60 0.41 21.59
N ALA A 459 3.96 -0.75 21.69
CA ALA A 459 4.31 -1.76 22.70
C ALA A 459 5.72 -2.34 22.48
N GLU A 460 6.07 -2.67 21.24
CA GLU A 460 7.41 -3.17 20.86
C GLU A 460 8.50 -2.15 21.22
N GLN A 461 8.35 -0.88 20.79
CA GLN A 461 9.31 0.17 21.08
C GLN A 461 9.38 0.55 22.56
N THR A 462 8.25 0.54 23.27
CA THR A 462 8.24 0.79 24.73
C THR A 462 9.02 -0.29 25.48
N LEU A 463 8.89 -1.55 25.08
CA LEU A 463 9.65 -2.64 25.66
C LEU A 463 11.15 -2.44 25.43
N ASP A 464 11.56 -2.12 24.21
CA ASP A 464 12.96 -1.84 23.87
C ASP A 464 13.51 -0.67 24.70
N ASP A 465 12.75 0.42 24.86
CA ASP A 465 13.13 1.57 25.70
C ASP A 465 13.28 1.19 27.18
N ILE A 466 12.38 0.36 27.72
CA ILE A 466 12.48 -0.17 29.10
C ILE A 466 13.75 -0.99 29.25
N LEU A 467 13.99 -1.95 28.35
CA LEU A 467 15.16 -2.83 28.43
C LEU A 467 16.47 -2.05 28.29
N ASN A 468 16.54 -1.12 27.34
CA ASN A 468 17.69 -0.25 27.14
C ASN A 468 17.93 0.66 28.35
N THR A 469 16.88 1.17 28.99
CA THR A 469 16.99 1.97 30.20
C THR A 469 17.47 1.16 31.40
N ILE A 470 17.01 -0.08 31.57
CA ILE A 470 17.51 -0.98 32.60
C ILE A 470 19.00 -1.28 32.39
N GLN A 471 19.42 -1.51 31.14
CA GLN A 471 20.81 -1.83 30.83
C GLN A 471 21.76 -0.64 30.97
N THR A 472 21.37 0.52 30.46
CA THR A 472 22.25 1.70 30.38
C THR A 472 22.15 2.61 31.60
N GLN A 473 21.08 2.51 32.40
CA GLN A 473 20.76 3.43 33.50
C GLN A 473 20.73 4.91 33.05
N SER A 474 20.49 5.17 31.77
CA SER A 474 20.51 6.50 31.17
C SER A 474 19.10 7.08 31.05
N LEU A 475 18.95 8.38 31.30
CA LEU A 475 17.68 9.07 31.04
C LEU A 475 17.42 9.27 29.53
N GLN A 476 18.46 9.18 28.71
CA GLN A 476 18.35 9.36 27.25
C GLN A 476 17.65 8.17 26.58
N SER A 477 17.68 6.98 27.21
CA SER A 477 17.02 5.77 26.70
C SER A 477 15.55 5.66 27.12
N LEU A 478 14.99 6.65 27.84
CA LEU A 478 13.59 6.61 28.26
C LEU A 478 12.60 6.62 27.09
N GLY A 479 13.00 7.14 25.92
CA GLY A 479 12.21 7.13 24.69
C GLY A 479 10.72 7.44 24.91
N LEU A 480 9.86 6.47 24.57
CA LEU A 480 8.41 6.53 24.65
C LEU A 480 7.88 6.59 26.08
N LEU A 481 8.59 6.04 27.08
CA LEU A 481 8.22 6.19 28.49
C LEU A 481 8.20 7.65 28.91
N ARG A 482 9.13 8.46 28.37
CA ARG A 482 9.19 9.90 28.64
C ARG A 482 8.16 10.67 27.83
N SER A 483 8.03 10.38 26.54
CA SER A 483 7.28 11.23 25.60
C SER A 483 5.77 10.98 25.58
N HIS A 484 5.30 9.78 25.94
CA HIS A 484 3.90 9.39 25.81
C HIS A 484 3.27 9.03 27.15
N ALA A 485 2.02 9.43 27.38
CA ALA A 485 1.21 8.94 28.50
C ALA A 485 0.57 7.61 28.09
N LEU A 486 1.28 6.51 28.35
CA LEU A 486 0.91 5.17 27.91
C LEU A 486 -0.32 4.66 28.66
N PHE A 487 -0.45 5.03 29.93
CA PHE A 487 -1.54 4.64 30.81
C PHE A 487 -2.20 5.88 31.41
N SER A 488 -3.52 5.88 31.50
CA SER A 488 -4.28 6.86 32.29
C SER A 488 -5.23 6.14 33.22
N ASP A 489 -5.52 6.72 34.39
CA ASP A 489 -6.33 6.07 35.41
C ASP A 489 -7.77 5.76 34.93
N ASP A 490 -8.36 6.63 34.09
CA ASP A 490 -9.65 6.38 33.43
C ASP A 490 -9.63 5.16 32.48
N ARG A 491 -8.46 4.82 31.91
CA ARG A 491 -8.28 3.70 30.97
C ARG A 491 -7.99 2.35 31.67
N LEU A 492 -7.66 2.37 32.96
CA LEU A 492 -7.35 1.16 33.74
C LEU A 492 -8.58 0.56 34.42
N TYR A 493 -9.65 1.34 34.61
CA TYR A 493 -10.89 0.89 35.26
C TYR A 493 -12.03 0.54 34.30
N ASN A 494 -12.01 1.03 33.05
CA ASN A 494 -13.04 0.70 32.06
C ASN A 494 -12.70 -0.58 31.27
N HIS A 495 -13.60 -1.55 31.36
CA HIS A 495 -13.52 -2.94 30.88
C HIS A 495 -12.92 -3.15 29.48
N ARG A 496 -12.08 -4.21 29.33
CA ARG A 496 -11.85 -5.20 28.24
C ARG A 496 -11.99 -4.82 26.74
N GLN A 497 -12.38 -3.61 26.36
CA GLN A 497 -12.76 -3.22 24.99
C GLN A 497 -12.06 -1.95 24.50
N THR A 498 -11.26 -1.28 25.31
CA THR A 498 -10.48 -0.12 24.84
C THR A 498 -9.21 -0.59 24.11
N HIS A 499 -8.86 0.09 23.01
CA HIS A 499 -7.63 -0.17 22.28
C HIS A 499 -6.37 -0.12 23.17
N ALA A 500 -6.35 0.75 24.17
CA ALA A 500 -5.29 0.86 25.17
C ALA A 500 -5.08 -0.43 25.99
N TYR A 501 -6.15 -1.18 26.31
CA TYR A 501 -6.02 -2.44 27.05
C TYR A 501 -5.19 -3.46 26.28
N LEU A 502 -5.39 -3.57 24.96
CA LEU A 502 -4.63 -4.50 24.12
C LEU A 502 -3.14 -4.16 24.04
N MET A 503 -2.77 -2.88 24.04
CA MET A 503 -1.37 -2.46 24.17
C MET A 503 -0.79 -2.91 25.51
N THR A 504 -1.52 -2.68 26.61
CA THR A 504 -1.10 -3.11 27.95
C THR A 504 -0.89 -4.63 28.04
N GLN A 505 -1.80 -5.44 27.48
CA GLN A 505 -1.64 -6.90 27.51
C GLN A 505 -0.37 -7.34 26.76
N LEU A 506 -0.13 -6.80 25.56
CA LEU A 506 1.05 -7.11 24.75
C LEU A 506 2.33 -6.76 25.52
N LEU A 507 2.39 -5.56 26.11
CA LEU A 507 3.55 -5.11 26.84
C LEU A 507 3.81 -5.96 28.10
N VAL A 508 2.78 -6.25 28.90
CA VAL A 508 2.94 -7.06 30.12
C VAL A 508 3.36 -8.49 29.82
N ASN A 509 2.75 -9.12 28.81
CA ASN A 509 3.13 -10.47 28.38
C ASN A 509 4.59 -10.52 27.91
N ASN A 510 5.02 -9.51 27.13
CA ASN A 510 6.39 -9.44 26.66
C ASN A 510 7.39 -9.11 27.79
N LEU A 511 7.00 -8.30 28.77
CA LEU A 511 7.82 -8.04 29.97
C LEU A 511 8.02 -9.31 30.79
N GLN A 512 6.95 -10.07 31.05
CA GLN A 512 7.03 -11.33 31.81
C GLN A 512 7.88 -12.40 31.11
N THR A 513 7.80 -12.47 29.79
CA THR A 513 8.62 -13.43 29.01
C THR A 513 10.10 -13.01 28.94
N THR A 514 10.41 -11.71 28.98
CA THR A 514 11.78 -11.21 28.81
C THR A 514 12.52 -10.98 30.13
N LEU A 515 11.84 -10.44 31.14
CA LEU A 515 12.43 -10.02 32.42
C LEU A 515 12.22 -11.03 33.55
N GLY A 516 11.46 -12.10 33.30
CA GLY A 516 11.23 -13.15 34.29
C GLY A 516 10.02 -12.88 35.18
N ASP A 517 10.16 -13.28 36.45
CA ASP A 517 9.04 -13.25 37.39
C ASP A 517 8.66 -11.82 37.83
N ARG A 518 7.48 -11.70 38.45
CA ARG A 518 6.94 -10.42 38.90
C ARG A 518 7.84 -9.72 39.91
N THR A 519 8.53 -10.48 40.75
CA THR A 519 9.43 -9.92 41.76
C THR A 519 10.65 -9.27 41.13
N GLU A 520 11.21 -9.87 40.09
CA GLU A 520 12.35 -9.34 39.35
C GLU A 520 11.98 -8.07 38.56
N ILE A 521 10.80 -8.06 37.91
CA ILE A 521 10.26 -6.86 37.24
C ILE A 521 10.11 -5.71 38.24
N ASN A 522 9.49 -5.97 39.39
CA ASN A 522 9.25 -4.95 40.41
C ASN A 522 10.55 -4.40 41.00
N GLN A 523 11.55 -5.24 41.25
CA GLN A 523 12.86 -4.79 41.73
C GLN A 523 13.53 -3.84 40.72
N ARG A 524 13.52 -4.20 39.43
CA ARG A 524 14.08 -3.37 38.36
C ARG A 524 13.33 -2.04 38.22
N PHE A 525 12.00 -2.06 38.28
CA PHE A 525 11.18 -0.85 38.22
C PHE A 525 11.38 0.06 39.43
N ASN A 526 11.45 -0.48 40.64
CA ASN A 526 11.75 0.30 41.85
C ASN A 526 13.12 1.00 41.74
N HIS A 527 14.13 0.32 41.20
CA HIS A 527 15.45 0.93 40.97
C HIS A 527 15.39 2.10 39.98
N LEU A 528 14.66 1.94 38.87
CA LEU A 528 14.44 3.03 37.91
C LEU A 528 13.67 4.19 38.52
N LEU A 529 12.58 3.91 39.26
CA LEU A 529 11.77 4.93 39.91
C LEU A 529 12.57 5.77 40.92
N LEU A 530 13.49 5.16 41.67
CA LEU A 530 14.40 5.89 42.57
C LEU A 530 15.32 6.84 41.79
N THR A 531 15.82 6.41 40.63
CA THR A 531 16.68 7.22 39.75
C THR A 531 15.91 8.39 39.14
N LEU A 532 14.61 8.22 38.86
CA LEU A 532 13.75 9.26 38.29
C LEU A 532 13.27 10.29 39.33
N HIS A 533 13.04 9.89 40.59
CA HIS A 533 12.52 10.78 41.64
C HIS A 533 13.40 12.02 41.90
N GLN A 534 14.70 11.94 41.61
CA GLN A 534 15.65 13.04 41.85
C GLN A 534 15.82 13.97 40.64
N ARG A 535 15.02 13.80 39.58
CA ARG A 535 15.18 14.50 38.30
C ARG A 535 14.02 15.44 38.02
N ALA A 536 14.29 16.49 37.24
CA ALA A 536 13.27 17.47 36.86
C ALA A 536 12.20 16.86 35.94
N THR A 537 10.93 17.30 36.10
CA THR A 537 9.78 16.83 35.31
C THR A 537 10.01 16.93 33.79
N GLN A 538 10.71 17.96 33.32
CA GLN A 538 11.00 18.14 31.89
C GLN A 538 12.00 17.08 31.34
N ALA A 539 12.86 16.55 32.20
CA ALA A 539 13.81 15.51 31.85
C ALA A 539 13.13 14.13 31.80
N ILE A 540 12.20 13.84 32.73
CA ILE A 540 11.58 12.52 32.87
C ILE A 540 10.21 12.38 32.18
N GLY A 541 9.53 13.50 31.88
CA GLY A 541 8.24 13.51 31.19
C GLY A 541 7.20 12.64 31.89
N TYR A 542 6.61 11.69 31.16
CA TYR A 542 5.63 10.73 31.67
C TYR A 542 6.24 9.48 32.33
N ALA A 543 7.56 9.34 32.38
CA ALA A 543 8.23 8.06 32.70
C ALA A 543 7.85 7.52 34.09
N THR A 544 7.83 8.37 35.11
CA THR A 544 7.47 7.95 36.47
C THR A 544 6.04 7.42 36.52
N ILE A 545 5.09 8.14 35.91
CA ILE A 545 3.67 7.72 35.90
C ILE A 545 3.50 6.42 35.13
N ASN A 546 4.19 6.27 34.00
CA ASN A 546 4.12 5.07 33.18
C ASN A 546 4.67 3.84 33.93
N LEU A 547 5.84 3.97 34.55
CA LEU A 547 6.45 2.87 35.31
C LEU A 547 5.63 2.47 36.54
N THR A 548 5.11 3.45 37.29
CA THR A 548 4.23 3.18 38.44
C THR A 548 2.95 2.47 38.01
N ASN A 549 2.34 2.88 36.89
CA ASN A 549 1.15 2.21 36.36
C ASN A 549 1.46 0.80 35.87
N LEU A 550 2.58 0.60 35.17
CA LEU A 550 3.03 -0.74 34.78
C LEU A 550 3.22 -1.66 35.97
N GLN A 551 3.90 -1.18 37.02
CA GLN A 551 4.10 -1.93 38.26
C GLN A 551 2.77 -2.36 38.88
N ARG A 552 1.81 -1.43 38.99
CA ARG A 552 0.46 -1.71 39.50
C ARG A 552 -0.24 -2.79 38.68
N ILE A 553 -0.19 -2.70 37.35
CA ILE A 553 -0.83 -3.66 36.43
C ILE A 553 -0.18 -5.04 36.54
N THR A 554 1.14 -5.12 36.63
CA THR A 554 1.86 -6.39 36.79
C THR A 554 1.57 -7.07 38.13
N GLU A 555 1.28 -6.29 39.18
CA GLU A 555 0.93 -6.77 40.51
C GLU A 555 -0.53 -7.25 40.60
N SER A 556 -1.47 -6.50 40.01
CA SER A 556 -2.89 -6.61 40.34
C SER A 556 -3.67 -7.75 39.66
N GLN A 557 -3.04 -8.64 38.89
CA GLN A 557 -3.75 -9.63 38.06
C GLN A 557 -4.90 -9.02 37.21
N LEU A 558 -4.85 -7.72 36.85
CA LEU A 558 -5.93 -7.06 36.09
C LEU A 558 -5.90 -7.41 34.57
N LEU A 559 -5.38 -8.59 34.24
CA LEU A 559 -5.41 -9.15 32.89
C LEU A 559 -6.42 -10.27 32.80
#